data_AF-A0A8S3A1V1-F1
#
_entry.id   AF-A0A8S3A1V1-F1
#
_cell.length_a   1.000
_cell.length_b   1.000
_cell.length_c   1.000
_cell.angle_alpha   90.00
_cell.angle_beta   90.00
_cell.angle_gamma   90.00
#
_symmetry.space_group_name_H-M   'P 1'
#
loop_
_entity.id
_entity.type
_entity.pdbx_description
1 polymer ?
#
loop_
_entity_poly.entity_id
_entity_poly.type
_entity_poly.pdbx_seq_one_letter_code
_entity_poly.pdbx_strand_id
1 'polypeptide(L)'
;MVNCSDDGLYVVAKFKLEGDAQNWYQKNQDKICDWKTFNQLLSHRFPGIPPSNDREILRQLAGRKQTWNEPISRFYRDIMNLCDKYDSSMADSSRIGYLQDGLKPELQHY
;
A
#
# COMPACT_ATOMS: atom_id res chain seq x y z
N MET A 1 24.19 22.16 14.49
CA MET A 1 24.15 21.74 13.08
C MET A 1 23.70 20.30 13.07
N VAL A 2 22.57 19.99 12.44
CA VAL A 2 22.11 18.60 12.29
C VAL A 2 23.07 17.93 11.29
N ASN A 3 23.71 16.85 11.71
CA ASN A 3 24.58 16.07 10.84
C ASN A 3 23.68 15.32 9.84
N CYS A 4 23.51 15.88 8.64
CA CYS A 4 22.70 15.29 7.59
C CYS A 4 23.44 14.11 6.94
N SER A 5 22.75 12.98 6.80
CA SER A 5 23.28 11.73 6.26
C SER A 5 23.62 11.85 4.77
N ASP A 6 24.79 11.35 4.37
CA ASP A 6 25.20 11.12 2.97
C ASP A 6 24.47 9.91 2.36
N ASP A 7 23.16 9.81 2.61
CA ASP A 7 22.35 8.76 2.00
C ASP A 7 22.14 9.10 0.53
N GLY A 8 22.80 8.34 -0.36
CA GLY A 8 22.70 8.54 -1.81
C GLY A 8 21.26 8.52 -2.32
N LEU A 9 20.35 7.77 -1.68
CA LEU A 9 18.93 7.75 -2.06
C LEU A 9 18.25 9.07 -1.73
N TYR A 10 18.50 9.63 -0.54
CA TYR A 10 17.99 10.94 -0.17
C TYR A 10 18.50 12.02 -1.12
N VAL A 11 19.80 12.00 -1.42
CA VAL A 11 20.41 12.96 -2.34
C VAL A 11 19.78 12.88 -3.73
N VAL A 12 19.59 11.68 -4.28
CA VAL A 12 18.94 11.53 -5.60
C VAL A 12 17.47 11.97 -5.54
N ALA A 13 16.73 11.55 -4.52
CA ALA A 13 15.30 11.80 -4.43
C ALA A 13 14.95 13.27 -4.28
N LYS A 14 15.69 14.05 -3.47
CA LYS A 14 15.43 15.50 -3.33
C LYS A 14 15.59 16.26 -4.65
N PHE A 15 16.49 15.81 -5.53
CA PHE A 15 16.69 16.42 -6.86
C PHE A 15 15.64 16.00 -7.89
N LYS A 16 14.82 14.98 -7.58
CA LYS A 16 13.70 14.54 -8.43
C LYS A 16 12.37 15.17 -8.05
N LEU A 17 12.33 15.96 -6.97
CA LEU A 17 11.11 16.65 -6.57
C LEU A 17 10.80 17.81 -7.52
N GLU A 18 9.55 17.88 -7.93
CA GLU A 18 9.02 18.93 -8.79
C GLU A 18 7.71 19.49 -8.20
N GLY A 19 7.33 20.70 -8.63
CA GLY A 19 6.05 21.32 -8.26
C GLY A 19 5.82 21.42 -6.75
N ASP A 20 4.64 20.99 -6.30
CA ASP A 20 4.22 21.09 -4.90
C ASP A 20 5.10 20.27 -3.94
N ALA A 21 5.65 19.14 -4.41
CA ALA A 21 6.55 18.32 -3.61
C ALA A 21 7.90 19.02 -3.36
N GLN A 22 8.43 19.71 -4.38
CA GLN A 22 9.63 20.53 -4.25
C GLN A 22 9.41 21.71 -3.30
N ASN A 23 8.30 22.43 -3.47
CA ASN A 23 7.94 23.58 -2.63
C ASN A 23 7.76 23.20 -1.17
N TRP A 24 7.14 22.04 -0.91
CA TRP A 24 6.99 21.51 0.43
C TRP A 24 8.35 21.13 1.04
N TYR A 25 9.20 20.44 0.28
CA TYR A 25 10.52 20.03 0.76
C TYR A 25 11.38 21.24 1.14
N GLN A 26 11.43 22.29 0.31
CA GLN A 26 12.19 23.51 0.63
C GLN A 26 11.78 24.16 1.97
N LYS A 27 10.48 24.07 2.34
CA LYS A 27 9.96 24.59 3.62
C LYS A 27 10.23 23.68 4.81
N ASN A 28 10.63 22.43 4.59
CA ASN A 28 10.79 21.42 5.62
C ASN A 28 12.19 20.80 5.66
N GLN A 29 13.10 21.23 4.78
CA GLN A 29 14.45 20.67 4.62
C GLN A 29 15.26 20.65 5.93
N ASP A 30 15.07 21.64 6.80
CA ASP A 30 15.78 21.73 8.09
C ASP A 30 15.40 20.59 9.06
N LYS A 31 14.28 19.92 8.80
CA LYS A 31 13.75 18.79 9.59
C LYS A 31 14.07 17.44 8.96
N ILE A 32 14.72 17.43 7.80
CA ILE A 32 14.95 16.22 7.00
C ILE A 32 16.46 16.02 6.82
N CYS A 33 16.99 15.03 7.53
CA CYS A 33 18.42 14.74 7.54
C CYS A 33 18.78 13.34 7.02
N ASP A 34 17.81 12.48 6.73
CA ASP A 34 18.03 11.11 6.28
C ASP A 34 16.88 10.60 5.40
N TRP A 35 17.13 9.50 4.67
CA TRP A 35 16.15 8.92 3.75
C TRP A 35 14.88 8.43 4.45
N LYS A 36 15.00 7.86 5.66
CA LYS A 36 13.85 7.33 6.39
C LYS A 36 12.89 8.46 6.75
N THR A 37 13.41 9.55 7.32
CA THR A 37 12.64 10.76 7.67
C THR A 37 12.05 11.43 6.43
N PHE A 38 12.84 11.55 5.35
CA PHE A 38 12.37 12.08 4.07
C PHE A 38 11.19 11.28 3.53
N ASN A 39 11.34 9.96 3.41
CA ASN A 39 10.33 9.07 2.85
C ASN A 39 9.05 9.09 3.68
N GLN A 40 9.15 9.00 5.01
CA GLN A 40 7.98 9.05 5.90
C GLN A 40 7.19 10.35 5.76
N LEU A 41 7.87 11.50 5.80
CA LEU A 41 7.23 12.80 5.72
C LEU A 41 6.65 13.06 4.33
N LEU A 42 7.36 12.64 3.27
CA LEU A 42 6.90 12.78 1.89
C LEU A 42 5.66 11.91 1.64
N SER A 43 5.66 10.64 2.06
CA SER A 43 4.50 9.75 1.95
C SER A 43 3.31 10.22 2.77
N HIS A 44 3.54 10.82 3.94
CA HIS A 44 2.46 11.39 4.74
C HIS A 44 1.88 12.66 4.11
N ARG A 45 2.73 13.52 3.53
CA ARG A 45 2.29 14.79 2.92
C ARG A 45 1.63 14.59 1.57
N PHE A 46 2.18 13.70 0.77
CA PHE A 46 1.72 13.29 -0.55
C PHE A 46 1.38 11.81 -0.48
N PRO A 47 0.28 11.44 0.20
CA PRO A 47 -0.20 10.07 0.18
C PRO A 47 -0.46 9.74 -1.29
N GLY A 48 0.42 8.92 -1.86
CA GLY A 48 0.32 8.54 -3.25
C GLY A 48 -1.06 7.93 -3.49
N ILE A 49 -1.59 8.14 -4.69
CA ILE A 49 -2.42 7.09 -5.28
C ILE A 49 -1.53 5.84 -5.23
N PRO A 50 -1.98 4.71 -4.66
CA PRO A 50 -1.19 3.49 -4.70
C PRO A 50 -0.68 3.28 -6.13
N PRO A 51 0.54 2.74 -6.35
CA PRO A 51 0.99 2.33 -7.66
C PRO A 51 -0.19 1.77 -8.45
N SER A 52 -0.37 2.12 -9.72
CA SER A 52 -1.58 1.75 -10.48
C SER A 52 -1.96 0.27 -10.32
N ASN A 53 -0.95 -0.58 -10.11
CA ASN A 53 -1.07 -1.99 -9.74
C ASN A 53 -1.74 -2.23 -8.37
N ASP A 54 -1.33 -1.56 -7.31
CA ASP A 54 -1.88 -1.70 -5.95
C ASP A 54 -3.34 -1.25 -5.90
N ARG A 55 -3.68 -0.15 -6.59
CA ARG A 55 -5.08 0.30 -6.70
C ARG A 55 -5.94 -0.73 -7.43
N GLU A 56 -5.39 -1.35 -8.47
CA GLU A 56 -6.06 -2.40 -9.22
C GLU A 56 -6.21 -3.68 -8.39
N ILE A 57 -5.19 -4.07 -7.61
CA ILE A 57 -5.26 -5.22 -6.70
C ILE A 57 -6.29 -4.99 -5.61
N LEU A 58 -6.35 -3.79 -5.01
CA LEU A 58 -7.38 -3.42 -4.04
C LEU A 58 -8.79 -3.48 -4.65
N ARG A 59 -8.95 -3.02 -5.90
CA ARG A 59 -10.21 -3.12 -6.64
C ARG A 59 -10.60 -4.59 -6.86
N GLN A 60 -9.63 -5.45 -7.20
CA GLN A 60 -9.86 -6.89 -7.35
C GLN A 60 -10.23 -7.54 -6.02
N LEU A 61 -9.54 -7.21 -4.92
CA LEU A 61 -9.88 -7.70 -3.57
C LEU A 61 -11.31 -7.32 -3.18
N ALA A 62 -11.68 -6.05 -3.32
CA ALA A 62 -13.02 -5.58 -2.99
C ALA A 62 -14.12 -6.19 -3.89
N GLY A 63 -13.81 -6.43 -5.16
CA GLY A 63 -14.75 -6.99 -6.14
C GLY A 63 -14.81 -8.52 -6.18
N ARG A 64 -13.87 -9.23 -5.56
CA ARG A 64 -13.79 -10.68 -5.66
C ARG A 64 -14.86 -11.35 -4.80
N LYS A 65 -15.87 -11.92 -5.47
CA LYS A 65 -16.92 -12.74 -4.86
C LYS A 65 -16.78 -14.20 -5.30
N GLN A 66 -17.09 -15.14 -4.41
CA GLN A 66 -17.13 -16.57 -4.73
C GLN A 66 -18.30 -16.83 -5.69
N THR A 67 -18.02 -17.39 -6.86
CA THR A 67 -19.08 -17.66 -7.86
C THR A 67 -19.87 -18.93 -7.51
N TRP A 68 -21.10 -19.05 -8.02
CA TRP A 68 -22.02 -20.15 -7.68
C TRP A 68 -21.44 -21.55 -7.89
N ASN A 69 -20.62 -21.76 -8.92
CA ASN A 69 -19.99 -23.05 -9.23
C ASN A 69 -18.52 -23.16 -8.79
N GLU A 70 -18.01 -22.18 -8.07
CA GLU A 70 -16.62 -22.18 -7.65
C GLU A 70 -16.40 -22.91 -6.30
N PRO A 71 -15.44 -23.84 -6.24
CA PRO A 71 -14.99 -24.42 -4.98
C PRO A 71 -14.41 -23.35 -4.05
N ILE A 72 -14.74 -23.42 -2.76
CA ILE A 72 -14.24 -22.48 -1.74
C ILE A 72 -12.72 -22.41 -1.70
N SER A 73 -12.02 -23.53 -1.92
CA SER A 73 -10.56 -23.59 -1.95
C SER A 73 -9.93 -22.76 -3.06
N ARG A 74 -10.61 -22.64 -4.22
CA ARG A 74 -10.15 -21.79 -5.32
C ARG A 74 -10.33 -20.31 -4.99
N PHE A 75 -11.51 -19.94 -4.50
CA PHE A 75 -11.79 -18.58 -4.04
C PHE A 75 -10.80 -18.14 -2.94
N TYR A 76 -10.60 -18.98 -1.92
CA TYR A 76 -9.64 -18.73 -0.83
C TYR A 76 -8.24 -18.46 -1.37
N ARG A 77 -7.73 -19.33 -2.24
CA ARG A 77 -6.38 -19.18 -2.81
C ARG A 77 -6.23 -17.90 -3.62
N ASP A 78 -7.26 -17.53 -4.38
CA ASP A 78 -7.23 -16.29 -5.15
C ASP A 78 -7.19 -15.04 -4.25
N ILE A 79 -7.98 -15.01 -3.17
CA ILE A 79 -7.92 -13.94 -2.16
C ILE A 79 -6.53 -13.88 -1.51
N MET A 80 -5.98 -15.02 -1.07
CA MET A 80 -4.63 -15.05 -0.47
C MET A 80 -3.57 -14.52 -1.44
N ASN A 81 -3.61 -14.95 -2.70
CA ASN A 81 -2.68 -14.48 -3.73
C ASN A 81 -2.80 -12.97 -3.97
N LEU A 82 -4.01 -12.40 -3.93
CA LEU A 82 -4.24 -10.97 -4.07
C LEU A 82 -3.74 -10.19 -2.84
N CYS A 83 -3.99 -10.72 -1.64
CA CYS A 83 -3.46 -10.15 -0.40
C CYS A 83 -1.93 -10.12 -0.44
N ASP A 84 -1.28 -11.24 -0.77
CA ASP A 84 0.19 -11.33 -0.81
C ASP A 84 0.81 -10.44 -1.90
N LYS A 85 0.10 -10.23 -3.02
CA LYS A 85 0.53 -9.31 -4.08
C LYS A 85 0.42 -7.84 -3.68
N TYR A 86 -0.56 -7.48 -2.85
CA TYR A 86 -0.74 -6.12 -2.35
C TYR A 86 0.20 -5.84 -1.18
N ASP A 87 0.20 -6.72 -0.19
CA ASP A 87 1.01 -6.64 1.01
C ASP A 87 1.20 -8.05 1.60
N SER A 88 2.40 -8.61 1.43
CA SER A 88 2.76 -9.93 1.97
C SER A 88 2.70 -10.00 3.51
N SER A 89 2.71 -8.85 4.19
CA SER A 89 2.57 -8.72 5.64
C SER A 89 1.15 -8.33 6.09
N MET A 90 0.17 -8.36 5.19
CA MET A 90 -1.22 -8.01 5.51
C MET A 90 -1.74 -8.84 6.70
N ALA A 91 -2.30 -8.14 7.69
CA ALA A 91 -2.85 -8.75 8.90
C ALA A 91 -3.95 -9.78 8.60
N ASP A 92 -3.97 -10.88 9.36
CA ASP A 92 -4.94 -11.96 9.20
C ASP A 92 -6.39 -11.48 9.30
N SER A 93 -6.66 -10.52 10.19
CA SER A 93 -8.00 -9.92 10.34
C SER A 93 -8.49 -9.25 9.05
N SER A 94 -7.61 -8.57 8.33
CA SER A 94 -7.93 -7.96 7.03
C SER A 94 -8.14 -9.02 5.95
N ARG A 95 -7.31 -10.07 5.93
CA ARG A 95 -7.46 -11.21 5.01
C ARG A 95 -8.81 -11.92 5.22
N ILE A 96 -9.19 -12.13 6.49
CA ILE A 96 -10.48 -12.73 6.88
C ILE A 96 -11.64 -11.83 6.43
N GLY A 97 -11.54 -10.51 6.59
CA GLY A 97 -12.55 -9.57 6.12
C GLY A 97 -12.86 -9.75 4.63
N TYR A 98 -11.82 -9.80 3.77
CA TYR A 98 -12.02 -10.03 2.33
C TYR A 98 -12.64 -11.39 2.01
N LEU A 99 -12.27 -12.43 2.76
CA LEU A 99 -12.88 -13.76 2.61
C LEU A 99 -14.37 -13.73 2.96
N GLN A 100 -14.72 -13.17 4.11
CA GLN A 100 -16.10 -13.08 4.59
C GLN A 100 -16.98 -12.26 3.65
N ASP A 101 -16.50 -11.09 3.24
CA ASP A 101 -17.23 -10.21 2.31
C ASP A 101 -17.46 -10.87 0.95
N GLY A 102 -16.53 -11.72 0.51
CA GLY A 102 -16.56 -12.39 -0.78
C GLY A 102 -17.25 -13.75 -0.78
N LEU A 103 -17.45 -14.38 0.37
CA LEU A 103 -18.09 -15.69 0.52
C LEU A 103 -19.54 -15.67 0.03
N LYS A 104 -20.03 -16.84 -0.39
CA LYS A 104 -21.46 -16.96 -0.72
C LYS A 104 -22.31 -16.80 0.54
N PRO A 105 -23.51 -16.19 0.45
CA PRO A 105 -24.39 -16.00 1.60
C PRO A 105 -24.68 -17.31 2.36
N GLU A 106 -24.81 -18.44 1.67
CA GLU A 106 -25.11 -19.73 2.29
C GLU A 106 -23.97 -20.26 3.18
N LEU A 107 -22.75 -19.71 3.02
CA LEU A 107 -21.56 -20.07 3.77
C LEU A 107 -21.14 -18.99 4.79
N GLN A 108 -21.80 -17.84 4.81
CA GLN A 108 -21.49 -16.72 5.72
C GLN A 108 -22.08 -16.90 7.14
N HIS A 109 -22.95 -17.89 7.33
CA HIS A 109 -23.71 -18.09 8.58
C HIS A 109 -23.31 -19.32 9.41
N TYR A 110 -22.17 -19.95 9.07
CA TYR A 110 -21.54 -21.01 9.87
C TYR A 110 -20.39 -20.44 10.69
#